data_AF-A0A5C2HHJ9-F1
#
_entry.id   AF-A0A5C2HHJ9-F1
#
_cell.length_a   1.000
_cell.length_b   1.000
_cell.length_c   1.000
_cell.angle_alpha   90.00
_cell.angle_beta   90.00
_cell.angle_gamma   90.00
#
_symmetry.space_group_name_H-M   'P 1'
#
loop_
_entity.id
_entity.type
_entity.pdbx_description
1 polymer ?
#
loop_
_entity_poly.entity_id
_entity_poly.type
_entity_poly.pdbx_seq_one_letter_code
_entity_poly.pdbx_strand_id
1 'polypeptide(L)' 'MAQSSTPKAVDGWHQLMEWMIPLLDNFPRTRRHTLAQRIENLLLEVLELLIEAAYSPQKRDLLIRANRKLELLRQGG' A
#
# COMPACT_ATOMS: atom_id res chain seq x y z
N MET A 1 4.08 26.85 8.45
CA MET A 1 4.22 25.49 7.88
C MET A 1 3.04 24.68 8.37
N ALA A 2 2.00 24.55 7.54
CA ALA A 2 0.82 23.78 7.91
C ALA A 2 1.25 22.32 8.08
N GLN A 3 1.14 21.78 9.29
CA GLN A 3 1.24 20.35 9.53
C GLN A 3 0.04 19.75 8.79
N SER A 4 0.27 19.26 7.58
CA SER A 4 -0.65 18.36 6.90
C SER A 4 -0.84 17.18 7.86
N SER A 5 -1.97 17.12 8.56
CA SER A 5 -2.30 16.08 9.54
C SER A 5 -2.56 14.73 8.86
N THR A 6 -1.66 14.31 7.98
CA THR A 6 -1.66 12.99 7.39
C THR A 6 -1.31 12.00 8.50
N PRO A 7 -2.08 10.93 8.69
CA PRO A 7 -1.74 9.91 9.67
C PRO A 7 -0.39 9.30 9.34
N LYS A 8 0.45 9.06 10.35
CA LYS A 8 1.79 8.45 10.19
C LYS A 8 1.78 7.14 9.39
N ALA A 9 0.68 6.37 9.46
CA ALA A 9 0.54 5.14 8.69
C ALA A 9 0.44 5.39 7.18
N VAL A 10 -0.22 6.47 6.75
CA VAL A 10 -0.34 6.89 5.34
C VAL A 10 1.01 7.41 4.84
N ASP A 11 1.70 8.24 5.63
CA ASP A 11 3.04 8.73 5.27
C ASP A 11 4.06 7.58 5.13
N GLY A 12 4.06 6.64 6.07
CA GLY A 12 4.91 5.45 6.00
C GLY A 12 4.58 4.56 4.79
N TRP A 13 3.31 4.53 4.39
CA TRP A 13 2.88 3.81 3.20
C TRP A 13 3.37 4.47 1.91
N HIS A 14 3.32 5.80 1.81
CA HIS A 14 3.89 6.54 0.69
C HIS A 14 5.40 6.28 0.54
N GLN A 15 6.16 6.30 1.64
CA GLN A 15 7.58 5.99 1.62
C GLN A 15 7.87 4.55 1.14
N LEU A 16 7.03 3.59 1.56
CA LEU A 16 7.16 2.21 1.07
C LEU A 16 6.91 2.12 -0.43
N MET A 17 5.86 2.77 -0.94
CA MET A 17 5.56 2.78 -2.37
C MET A 17 6.70 3.40 -3.19
N GLU A 18 7.27 4.52 -2.72
CA GLU A 18 8.45 5.14 -3.34
C GLU A 18 9.65 4.18 -3.41
N TRP A 19 9.87 3.38 -2.36
CA TRP A 19 10.92 2.36 -2.35
C TRP A 19 10.60 1.16 -3.26
N MET A 20 9.32 0.78 -3.40
CA MET A 20 8.91 -0.39 -4.17
C MET A 20 8.86 -0.16 -5.68
N ILE A 21 8.47 1.02 -6.15
CA ILE A 21 8.41 1.35 -7.58
C ILE A 21 9.70 0.98 -8.35
N PRO A 22 10.91 1.38 -7.92
CA PRO A 22 12.13 1.01 -8.64
C PRO A 22 12.42 -0.49 -8.60
N LEU A 23 11.97 -1.23 -7.59
CA LEU A 23 12.10 -2.69 -7.52
C LEU A 23 11.19 -3.36 -8.55
N LEU A 24 9.94 -2.89 -8.66
CA LEU A 24 8.97 -3.36 -9.65
C LEU A 24 9.43 -3.10 -11.09
N ASP A 25 10.09 -1.96 -11.31
CA ASP A 25 10.66 -1.61 -12.60
C ASP A 25 11.81 -2.51 -13.05
N ASN A 26 12.49 -3.14 -12.10
CA ASN A 26 13.58 -4.09 -12.39
C ASN A 26 13.10 -5.52 -12.67
N PHE A 27 11.79 -5.80 -12.66
CA PHE A 27 11.30 -7.14 -12.98
C PHE A 27 11.59 -7.52 -14.44
N PRO A 28 11.99 -8.77 -14.71
CA PRO A 28 12.18 -9.25 -16.08
C PRO A 28 10.87 -9.16 -16.86
N ARG A 29 10.92 -8.62 -18.10
CA ARG A 29 9.76 -8.28 -18.96
C ARG A 29 8.68 -9.36 -18.99
N THR A 30 9.05 -10.63 -18.98
CA THR A 30 8.15 -11.80 -19.05
C THR A 30 7.25 -11.97 -17.83
N ARG A 31 7.66 -11.48 -16.65
CA ARG A 31 6.89 -11.57 -15.39
C ARG A 31 6.49 -10.20 -14.83
N ARG A 32 7.11 -9.12 -15.32
CA ARG A 32 6.84 -7.74 -14.91
C ARG A 32 5.36 -7.39 -15.06
N HIS A 33 4.75 -7.68 -16.21
CA HIS A 33 3.37 -7.23 -16.45
C HIS A 33 2.35 -7.82 -15.47
N THR A 34 2.39 -9.12 -15.17
CA THR A 34 1.36 -9.72 -14.31
C THR A 34 1.66 -9.55 -12.82
N LEU A 35 2.92 -9.76 -12.41
CA LEU A 35 3.28 -9.71 -11.00
C LEU A 35 3.43 -8.27 -10.49
N ALA A 36 4.07 -7.37 -11.26
CA ALA A 36 4.20 -5.98 -10.84
C ALA A 36 2.84 -5.28 -10.78
N GLN A 37 1.96 -5.49 -11.77
CA GLN A 37 0.60 -4.94 -11.72
C GLN A 37 -0.20 -5.47 -10.53
N ARG A 38 -0.07 -6.75 -10.18
CA ARG A 38 -0.75 -7.30 -9.00
C ARG A 38 -0.24 -6.67 -7.71
N ILE A 39 1.08 -6.44 -7.62
CA ILE A 39 1.69 -5.77 -6.48
C ILE A 39 1.23 -4.31 -6.41
N GLU A 40 1.28 -3.56 -7.51
CA GLU A 40 0.82 -2.16 -7.59
C GLU A 40 -0.65 -2.03 -7.14
N ASN A 41 -1.53 -2.91 -7.63
CA ASN A 41 -2.94 -2.91 -7.24
C ASN A 41 -3.10 -3.16 -5.74
N LEU A 42 -2.41 -4.16 -5.18
CA LEU A 42 -2.43 -4.41 -3.73
C LEU A 42 -1.88 -3.22 -2.94
N LEU A 43 -0.87 -2.53 -3.49
CA LEU A 43 -0.29 -1.36 -2.83
C LEU A 43 -1.29 -0.20 -2.73
N LEU A 44 -2.01 0.04 -3.83
CA LEU A 44 -3.05 1.07 -3.90
C LEU A 44 -4.25 0.72 -3.00
N GLU A 45 -4.69 -0.54 -2.97
CA GLU A 45 -5.79 -0.98 -2.10
C GLU A 45 -5.47 -0.75 -0.61
N VAL A 46 -4.23 -1.00 -0.18
CA VAL A 46 -3.82 -0.72 1.21
C VAL A 46 -3.82 0.79 1.48
N LEU A 47 -3.31 1.61 0.56
CA LEU A 47 -3.33 3.07 0.70
C LEU A 47 -4.76 3.58 0.91
N GLU A 48 -5.69 3.12 0.05
CA GLU A 48 -7.09 3.50 0.11
C GLU A 48 -7.70 3.16 1.48
N LEU A 49 -7.46 1.94 1.99
CA LEU A 49 -7.94 1.53 3.32
C LEU A 49 -7.34 2.35 4.45
N LEU A 50 -6.07 2.76 4.35
CA LEU A 50 -5.42 3.61 5.35
C LEU A 50 -5.98 5.04 5.34
N ILE A 51 -6.24 5.60 4.15
CA ILE A 51 -6.88 6.90 3.99
C ILE A 51 -8.32 6.83 4.51
N GLU A 52 -9.09 5.81 4.13
CA GLU A 52 -10.46 5.63 4.62
C GLU A 52 -10.49 5.49 6.16
N ALA A 53 -9.56 4.72 6.73
CA ALA A 53 -9.41 4.60 8.18
C ALA A 53 -9.00 5.93 8.87
N ALA A 54 -8.31 6.83 8.17
CA ALA A 54 -7.94 8.14 8.69
C ALA A 54 -9.16 8.98 9.02
N TYR A 55 -10.13 8.99 8.09
CA TYR A 55 -11.32 9.84 8.11
C TYR A 55 -12.59 9.14 8.60
N SER A 56 -12.57 7.82 8.76
CA SER A 56 -13.71 7.04 9.26
C SER A 56 -13.74 6.95 10.80
N PRO A 57 -14.93 6.93 11.42
CA PRO A 57 -15.07 6.58 12.84
C PRO A 57 -14.78 5.09 13.12
N GLN A 58 -14.88 4.21 12.11
CA GLN A 58 -14.73 2.75 12.24
C GLN A 58 -13.34 2.28 11.76
N LYS A 59 -12.29 2.83 12.37
CA LYS A 59 -10.90 2.64 11.95
C LYS A 59 -10.43 1.18 12.06
N ARG A 60 -10.92 0.45 13.06
CA ARG A 60 -10.42 -0.88 13.41
C ARG A 60 -10.64 -1.90 12.28
N ASP A 61 -11.84 -1.98 11.74
CA ASP A 61 -12.16 -2.92 10.67
C ASP A 61 -11.39 -2.62 9.38
N LEU A 62 -11.25 -1.33 9.05
CA LEU A 62 -10.49 -0.87 7.89
C LEU A 62 -8.99 -1.21 8.02
N LEU A 63 -8.40 -0.97 9.21
CA LEU A 63 -7.01 -1.32 9.47
C LEU A 63 -6.78 -2.84 9.48
N ILE A 64 -7.73 -3.65 9.97
CA ILE A 64 -7.65 -5.12 9.89
C ILE A 64 -7.66 -5.57 8.42
N ARG A 65 -8.51 -4.98 7.58
CA ARG A 65 -8.54 -5.26 6.13
C ARG A 65 -7.21 -4.88 5.48
N ALA A 66 -6.68 -3.70 5.78
CA ALA A 66 -5.38 -3.25 5.27
C ALA A 66 -4.27 -4.24 5.66
N ASN A 67 -4.25 -4.69 6.92
CA ASN A 67 -3.27 -5.65 7.40
C ASN A 67 -3.35 -7.00 6.69
N ARG A 68 -4.55 -7.48 6.35
CA ARG A 68 -4.71 -8.72 5.56
C ARG A 68 -4.16 -8.56 4.14
N LYS A 69 -4.39 -7.41 3.51
CA LYS A 69 -3.85 -7.11 2.17
C LYS A 69 -2.31 -7.03 2.19
N LEU A 70 -1.73 -6.46 3.26
CA LEU A 70 -0.29 -6.48 3.50
C LEU A 70 0.28 -7.89 3.64
N GLU A 71 -0.41 -8.75 4.38
CA GLU A 71 -0.02 -10.15 4.53
C GLU A 71 -0.06 -10.90 3.20
N LEU A 72 -1.03 -10.61 2.33
CA LEU A 72 -1.07 -11.15 0.97
C LEU A 72 0.12 -10.68 0.12
N LEU A 73 0.54 -9.42 0.27
CA LEU A 73 1.73 -8.91 -0.40
C LEU A 73 3.01 -9.61 0.10
N ARG A 74 3.10 -9.87 1.40
CA ARG A 74 4.26 -10.51 2.05
C ARG A 74 4.39 -12.00 1.72
N GLN A 75 3.27 -12.71 1.58
CA GLN A 75 3.23 -14.16 1.36
C GLN A 75 3.03 -14.56 -0.11
N GLY A 76 2.49 -13.67 -0.93
CA GLY A 76 2.12 -13.93 -2.33
C GLY A 76 3.04 -13.33 -3.39
N GLY A 77 4.17 -12.74 -2.98
CA GLY A 77 5.24 -12.18 -3.83
C GLY A 77 6.36 -13.18 -4.11
#